data_AF-A0A3N5TTR5-F1
#
_entry.id   AF-A0A3N5TTR5-F1
#
_cell.length_a   1.000
_cell.length_b   1.000
_cell.length_c   1.000
_cell.angle_alpha   90.00
_cell.angle_beta   90.00
_cell.angle_gamma   90.00
#
_symmetry.space_group_name_H-M   'P 1'
#
loop_
_entity.id
_entity.type
_entity.pdbx_description
1 polymer ?
#
loop_
_entity_poly.entity_id
_entity_poly.type
_entity_poly.pdbx_seq_one_letter_code
_entity_poly.pdbx_strand_id
1 'polypeptide(L)'
;FAKGALYMASYKGLSKDVRKGLIAPYNSWKNRIPVLKFVQDIPLCENDPSFSVVKDVEDNLHCLSGVPMLICWGRHDFVFTETYLAEWRKRFPKAETHTFENAGHYILEDEPEKVSFIIMDFLKRHTI
;
A
#
# COMPACT_ATOMS: atom_id res chain seq x y z
N PHE A 1 -7.83 8.39 -12.66
CA PHE A 1 -7.24 7.59 -11.57
C PHE A 1 -7.75 6.15 -11.55
N ALA A 2 -8.91 5.83 -10.98
CA ALA A 2 -9.33 4.43 -10.71
C ALA A 2 -9.25 3.47 -11.92
N LYS A 3 -9.63 3.94 -13.12
CA LYS A 3 -9.50 3.12 -14.35
C LYS A 3 -8.05 2.81 -14.73
N GLY A 4 -7.12 3.74 -14.50
CA GLY A 4 -5.69 3.54 -14.77
C GLY A 4 -5.09 2.50 -13.81
N ALA A 5 -5.46 2.57 -12.53
CA ALA A 5 -5.02 1.61 -11.52
C ALA A 5 -5.34 0.15 -11.90
N LEU A 6 -6.45 -0.11 -12.63
CA LEU A 6 -6.80 -1.46 -13.11
C LEU A 6 -5.77 -2.11 -14.03
N TYR A 7 -4.86 -1.32 -14.62
CA TYR A 7 -3.84 -1.80 -15.56
C TYR A 7 -2.43 -1.65 -14.99
N MET A 8 -2.23 -0.71 -14.06
CA MET A 8 -0.91 -0.39 -13.54
C MET A 8 -0.62 -1.06 -12.20
N ALA A 9 -1.66 -1.37 -11.41
CA ALA A 9 -1.47 -1.74 -10.01
C ALA A 9 -1.19 -3.24 -9.79
N SER A 10 -1.83 -4.13 -10.55
CA SER A 10 -1.55 -5.57 -10.51
C SER A 10 -0.56 -5.94 -11.59
N TYR A 11 0.49 -6.67 -11.22
CA TYR A 11 1.52 -7.16 -12.14
C TYR A 11 1.00 -8.30 -13.02
N LYS A 12 0.17 -9.19 -12.47
CA LYS A 12 -0.42 -10.32 -13.20
C LYS A 12 -1.66 -9.93 -14.02
N GLY A 13 -2.19 -8.74 -13.75
CA GLY A 13 -3.42 -8.24 -14.33
C GLY A 13 -4.67 -8.77 -13.63
N LEU A 14 -5.77 -8.04 -13.83
CA LEU A 14 -7.03 -8.29 -13.14
C LEU A 14 -8.05 -8.97 -14.07
N SER A 15 -8.86 -9.87 -13.50
CA SER A 15 -10.02 -10.46 -14.18
C SER A 15 -11.10 -9.41 -14.48
N LYS A 16 -12.04 -9.72 -15.37
CA LYS A 16 -13.13 -8.80 -15.72
C LYS A 16 -14.01 -8.47 -14.52
N ASP A 17 -14.32 -9.47 -13.69
CA ASP A 17 -15.20 -9.30 -12.54
C ASP A 17 -14.52 -8.47 -11.45
N VAL A 18 -13.23 -8.69 -11.19
CA VAL A 18 -12.44 -7.88 -10.25
C VAL A 18 -12.37 -6.43 -10.72
N ARG A 19 -12.06 -6.19 -12.01
CA ARG A 19 -12.05 -4.84 -12.59
C ARG A 19 -13.40 -4.13 -12.40
N LYS A 20 -14.51 -4.83 -12.63
CA LYS A 20 -15.86 -4.31 -12.45
C LYS A 20 -16.13 -3.97 -10.98
N GLY A 21 -15.74 -4.84 -10.05
CA GLY A 21 -15.88 -4.64 -8.61
C GLY A 21 -15.11 -3.42 -8.10
N LEU A 22 -13.81 -3.34 -8.43
CA LEU A 22 -12.93 -2.25 -7.97
C LEU A 22 -13.39 -0.86 -8.42
N ILE A 23 -14.06 -0.75 -9.58
CA ILE A 23 -14.58 0.53 -10.08
C ILE A 23 -16.05 0.78 -9.78
N ALA A 24 -16.77 -0.20 -9.22
CA ALA A 24 -18.20 -0.06 -8.95
C ALA A 24 -18.54 1.15 -8.07
N PRO A 25 -17.76 1.51 -7.03
CA PRO A 25 -18.02 2.71 -6.23
C PRO A 25 -17.84 4.03 -7.01
N TYR A 26 -17.04 4.05 -8.09
CA TYR A 26 -16.68 5.25 -8.85
C TYR A 26 -17.56 5.48 -10.09
N ASN A 27 -18.83 5.09 -10.01
CA ASN A 27 -19.78 5.04 -11.11
C ASN A 27 -20.32 6.42 -11.59
N SER A 28 -20.01 7.52 -10.91
CA SER A 28 -20.41 8.88 -11.30
C SER A 28 -19.30 9.91 -11.00
N TRP A 29 -19.40 11.11 -11.57
CA TRP A 29 -18.46 12.20 -11.25
C TRP A 29 -18.47 12.56 -9.76
N LYS A 30 -19.66 12.66 -9.15
CA LYS A 30 -19.81 12.93 -7.73
C LYS A 30 -19.10 11.88 -6.88
N ASN A 31 -19.23 10.60 -7.22
CA ASN A 31 -18.61 9.50 -6.47
C ASN A 31 -17.10 9.37 -6.71
N ARG A 32 -16.54 10.09 -7.69
CA ARG A 32 -15.09 10.16 -7.95
C ARG A 32 -14.38 11.28 -7.19
N ILE A 33 -15.12 12.17 -6.54
CA ILE A 33 -14.53 13.27 -5.76
C ILE A 33 -13.61 12.75 -4.64
N PRO A 34 -13.97 11.73 -3.85
CA PRO A 34 -13.10 11.25 -2.77
C PRO A 34 -11.74 10.74 -3.27
N VAL A 35 -11.73 9.94 -4.35
CA VAL A 35 -10.47 9.43 -4.91
C VAL A 35 -9.64 10.54 -5.58
N LEU A 36 -10.28 11.59 -6.12
CA LEU A 36 -9.57 12.78 -6.57
C LEU A 36 -8.92 13.51 -5.40
N LYS A 37 -9.66 13.72 -4.31
CA LYS A 37 -9.15 14.41 -3.11
C LYS A 37 -8.00 13.66 -2.46
N PHE A 38 -8.12 12.34 -2.33
CA PHE A 38 -7.02 11.49 -1.87
C PHE A 38 -5.72 11.72 -2.64
N VAL A 39 -5.78 11.83 -3.97
CA VAL A 39 -4.57 12.10 -4.78
C VAL A 39 -4.07 13.53 -4.61
N GLN A 40 -4.97 14.51 -4.46
CA GLN A 40 -4.60 15.91 -4.20
C GLN A 40 -3.99 16.10 -2.81
N ASP A 41 -4.30 15.23 -1.86
CA ASP A 41 -3.82 15.30 -0.48
C ASP A 41 -2.41 14.71 -0.31
N ILE A 42 -1.78 14.18 -1.38
CA ILE A 42 -0.38 13.71 -1.34
C ILE A 42 0.53 14.96 -1.40
N PRO A 43 1.20 15.35 -0.30
CA PRO A 43 2.00 16.56 -0.28
C PRO A 43 3.33 16.35 -1.01
N LEU A 44 3.74 17.36 -1.78
CA LEU A 44 5.03 17.41 -2.48
C LEU A 44 5.95 18.51 -1.90
N CYS A 45 5.39 19.50 -1.22
CA CYS A 45 6.13 20.58 -0.58
C CYS A 45 5.48 21.04 0.73
N GLU A 46 6.22 21.80 1.53
CA GLU A 46 5.78 22.27 2.86
C GLU A 46 4.51 23.13 2.81
N ASN A 47 4.25 23.78 1.68
CA ASN A 47 3.07 24.62 1.48
C ASN A 47 1.80 23.82 1.14
N ASP A 48 1.92 22.51 0.90
CA ASP A 48 0.76 21.68 0.61
C ASP A 48 -0.08 21.45 1.88
N PRO A 49 -1.43 21.52 1.80
CA PRO A 49 -2.28 21.49 2.99
C PRO A 49 -2.09 20.29 3.93
N SER A 50 -1.73 19.13 3.37
CA SER A 50 -1.54 17.89 4.13
C SER A 50 -0.11 17.68 4.62
N PHE A 51 0.84 18.56 4.27
CA PHE A 51 2.26 18.35 4.56
C PHE A 51 2.52 18.22 6.06
N SER A 52 2.02 19.16 6.87
CA SER A 52 2.23 19.15 8.32
C SER A 52 1.73 17.86 8.96
N VAL A 53 0.55 17.39 8.59
CA VAL A 53 -0.03 16.14 9.11
C VAL A 53 0.81 14.92 8.72
N VAL A 54 1.25 14.84 7.46
CA VAL A 54 2.12 13.74 7.01
C VAL A 54 3.48 13.79 7.71
N LYS A 55 4.01 15.00 7.93
CA LYS A 55 5.28 15.19 8.62
C LYS A 55 5.19 14.80 10.10
N ASP A 56 4.11 15.16 10.78
CA ASP A 56 3.83 14.75 12.15
C ASP A 56 3.76 13.22 12.27
N VAL A 57 3.13 12.54 11.30
CA VAL A 57 3.13 11.06 11.27
C VAL A 57 4.54 10.51 11.08
N GLU A 58 5.33 11.07 10.15
CA GLU A 58 6.73 10.65 9.92
C GLU A 58 7.56 10.76 11.21
N ASP A 59 7.48 11.91 11.89
CA ASP A 59 8.28 12.20 13.08
C ASP A 59 7.91 11.29 14.26
N ASN A 60 6.68 10.78 14.28
CA ASN A 60 6.18 9.89 15.34
C ASN A 60 6.16 8.40 14.98
N LEU A 61 6.72 8.00 13.83
CA LEU A 61 6.80 6.57 13.44
C LEU A 61 7.50 5.70 14.49
N HIS A 62 8.48 6.26 15.20
CA HIS A 62 9.24 5.57 16.24
C HIS A 62 8.36 5.03 17.39
N CYS A 63 7.18 5.61 17.61
CA CYS A 63 6.21 5.12 18.60
C CYS A 63 5.73 3.69 18.29
N LEU A 64 5.84 3.23 17.03
CA LEU A 64 5.48 1.87 16.61
C LEU A 64 6.64 0.85 16.77
N SER A 65 7.83 1.28 17.22
CA SER A 65 9.03 0.43 17.26
C SER A 65 8.92 -0.82 18.17
N GLY A 66 8.01 -0.80 19.16
CA GLY A 66 7.72 -1.93 20.04
C GLY A 66 6.62 -2.87 19.51
N VAL A 67 5.95 -2.50 18.42
CA VAL A 67 4.83 -3.27 17.86
C VAL A 67 5.39 -4.30 16.87
N PRO A 68 5.00 -5.58 16.97
CA PRO A 68 5.33 -6.56 15.92
C PRO A 68 4.83 -6.05 14.57
N MET A 69 5.72 -6.03 13.57
CA MET A 69 5.44 -5.48 12.25
C MET A 69 5.75 -6.49 11.15
N LEU A 70 4.81 -6.65 10.23
CA LEU A 70 4.94 -7.40 8.99
C LEU A 70 4.84 -6.43 7.81
N ILE A 71 5.79 -6.49 6.89
CA ILE A 71 5.81 -5.72 5.64
C ILE A 71 5.79 -6.71 4.47
N CYS A 72 4.73 -6.67 3.68
CA CYS A 72 4.64 -7.41 2.41
C CYS A 72 4.79 -6.44 1.24
N TRP A 73 5.74 -6.69 0.35
CA TRP A 73 6.14 -5.73 -0.68
C TRP A 73 6.16 -6.33 -2.09
N GLY A 74 5.40 -5.75 -3.01
CA GLY A 74 5.44 -6.12 -4.43
C GLY A 74 6.60 -5.44 -5.15
N ARG A 75 7.48 -6.19 -5.79
CA ARG A 75 8.68 -5.63 -6.44
C ARG A 75 8.39 -4.84 -7.71
N HIS A 76 7.19 -4.99 -8.27
CA HIS A 76 6.73 -4.26 -9.44
C HIS A 76 5.79 -3.09 -9.10
N ASP A 77 5.76 -2.65 -7.84
CA ASP A 77 5.02 -1.44 -7.45
C ASP A 77 5.67 -0.19 -8.08
N PHE A 78 4.86 0.56 -8.84
CA PHE A 78 5.29 1.77 -9.55
C PHE A 78 5.23 3.04 -8.70
N VAL A 79 4.60 2.99 -7.53
CA VAL A 79 4.49 4.10 -6.57
C VAL A 79 5.50 3.91 -5.45
N PHE A 80 5.46 2.76 -4.78
CA PHE A 80 6.34 2.44 -3.66
C PHE A 80 7.46 1.51 -4.12
N THR A 81 8.56 2.12 -4.57
CA THR A 81 9.72 1.41 -5.10
C THR A 81 10.59 0.80 -4.00
N GLU A 82 11.61 0.00 -4.39
CA GLU A 82 12.63 -0.53 -3.49
C GLU A 82 13.32 0.56 -2.64
N THR A 83 13.38 1.81 -3.12
CA THR A 83 13.91 2.95 -2.34
C THR A 83 13.05 3.22 -1.10
N TYR A 84 11.72 3.14 -1.21
CA TYR A 84 10.84 3.27 -0.06
C TYR A 84 10.97 2.07 0.87
N LEU A 85 11.09 0.85 0.33
CA LEU A 85 11.30 -0.34 1.15
C LEU A 85 12.60 -0.26 1.96
N ALA A 86 13.68 0.27 1.38
CA ALA A 86 14.94 0.49 2.07
C ALA A 86 14.77 1.42 3.28
N GLU A 87 13.97 2.50 3.12
CA GLU A 87 13.66 3.43 4.21
C GLU A 87 12.80 2.79 5.31
N TRP A 88 11.86 1.91 4.96
CA TRP A 88 11.11 1.10 5.94
C TRP A 88 12.01 0.16 6.72
N ARG A 89 12.90 -0.59 6.04
CA ARG A 89 13.88 -1.49 6.68
C ARG A 89 14.83 -0.73 7.61
N LYS A 90 15.22 0.49 7.25
CA LYS A 90 16.05 1.36 8.08
C LYS A 90 15.32 1.82 9.34
N ARG A 91 14.06 2.27 9.22
CA ARG A 91 13.25 2.79 10.34
C ARG A 91 12.78 1.66 11.28
N PHE A 92 12.44 0.50 10.72
CA PHE A 92 11.93 -0.66 11.46
C PHE A 92 12.77 -1.92 11.18
N PRO A 93 14.02 -1.99 11.68
CA PRO A 93 14.94 -3.09 11.38
C PRO A 93 14.49 -4.45 11.94
N LYS A 94 13.53 -4.45 12.88
CA LYS A 94 12.94 -5.67 13.47
C LYS A 94 11.69 -6.15 12.72
N ALA A 95 11.19 -5.40 11.75
CA ALA A 95 10.01 -5.78 10.99
C ALA A 95 10.30 -7.02 10.13
N GLU A 96 9.39 -7.99 10.17
CA GLU A 96 9.43 -9.12 9.26
C GLU A 96 9.06 -8.63 7.86
N THR A 97 9.97 -8.76 6.89
CA THR A 97 9.78 -8.22 5.55
C THR A 97 9.80 -9.33 4.51
N HIS A 98 8.72 -9.43 3.73
CA HIS A 98 8.59 -10.36 2.61
C HIS A 98 8.43 -9.59 1.30
N THR A 99 9.29 -9.87 0.33
CA THR A 99 9.22 -9.30 -1.02
C THR A 99 8.67 -10.32 -2.01
N PHE A 100 7.82 -9.86 -2.92
CA PHE A 100 7.07 -10.70 -3.84
C PHE A 100 7.48 -10.35 -5.28
N GLU A 101 8.23 -11.26 -5.91
CA GLU A 101 8.77 -11.07 -7.26
C GLU A 101 7.70 -10.97 -8.35
N ASN A 102 6.52 -11.57 -8.15
CA ASN A 102 5.44 -11.53 -9.14
C ASN A 102 4.26 -10.65 -8.70
N ALA A 103 4.53 -9.61 -7.91
CA ALA A 103 3.49 -8.69 -7.44
C ALA A 103 3.86 -7.22 -7.66
N GLY A 104 2.84 -6.43 -7.95
CA GLY A 104 2.90 -4.97 -8.03
C GLY A 104 2.27 -4.30 -6.81
N HIS A 105 1.67 -3.14 -7.05
CA HIS A 105 1.01 -2.32 -6.03
C HIS A 105 -0.20 -3.02 -5.37
N TYR A 106 -0.97 -3.80 -6.14
CA TYR A 106 -2.09 -4.60 -5.62
C TYR A 106 -1.62 -6.02 -5.27
N ILE A 107 -0.75 -6.10 -4.26
CA ILE A 107 -0.11 -7.35 -3.84
C ILE A 107 -1.11 -8.49 -3.51
N LEU A 108 -2.26 -8.14 -2.95
CA LEU A 108 -3.33 -9.08 -2.61
C LEU A 108 -4.07 -9.61 -3.85
N GLU A 109 -4.07 -8.87 -4.96
CA GLU A 109 -4.62 -9.36 -6.23
C GLU A 109 -3.62 -10.25 -6.97
N ASP A 110 -2.31 -10.02 -6.77
CA ASP A 110 -1.25 -10.77 -7.46
C ASP A 110 -0.88 -12.08 -6.75
N GLU A 111 -0.70 -12.07 -5.43
CA GLU A 111 -0.30 -13.26 -4.65
C GLU A 111 -1.20 -13.49 -3.40
N PRO A 112 -2.54 -13.58 -3.55
CA PRO A 112 -3.47 -13.64 -2.43
C PRO A 112 -3.20 -14.78 -1.44
N GLU A 113 -2.95 -16.00 -1.92
CA GLU A 113 -2.78 -17.16 -1.02
C GLU A 113 -1.50 -17.06 -0.20
N LYS A 114 -0.40 -16.66 -0.83
CA LYS A 114 0.90 -16.53 -0.16
C LYS A 114 0.88 -15.39 0.86
N VAL A 115 0.36 -14.22 0.47
CA VAL A 115 0.25 -13.09 1.39
C VAL A 115 -0.66 -13.43 2.57
N SER A 116 -1.81 -14.07 2.31
CA SER A 116 -2.73 -14.50 3.37
C SER A 116 -2.09 -15.51 4.31
N PHE A 117 -1.35 -16.49 3.79
CA PHE A 117 -0.63 -17.45 4.62
C PHE A 117 0.39 -16.76 5.54
N ILE A 118 1.19 -15.84 5.00
CA ILE A 118 2.20 -15.09 5.76
C ILE A 118 1.53 -14.23 6.85
N ILE A 119 0.45 -13.52 6.51
CA ILE A 119 -0.31 -12.74 7.50
C ILE A 119 -0.83 -13.64 8.63
N MET A 120 -1.44 -14.78 8.29
CA MET A 120 -2.01 -15.69 9.29
C MET A 120 -0.93 -16.34 10.17
N ASP A 121 0.23 -16.70 9.61
CA ASP A 121 1.37 -17.20 10.37
C ASP A 121 1.92 -16.12 11.33
N PHE A 122 2.13 -14.91 10.81
CA PHE A 122 2.60 -13.77 11.60
C PHE A 122 1.68 -13.49 12.79
N LEU A 123 0.37 -13.44 12.57
CA LEU A 123 -0.62 -13.20 13.64
C LEU A 123 -0.61 -14.32 14.70
N LYS A 124 -0.41 -15.58 14.30
CA LYS A 124 -0.30 -16.71 15.26
C LYS A 124 0.96 -16.63 16.12
N ARG A 125 2.07 -16.15 15.57
CA ARG A 125 3.33 -15.98 16.32
C ARG A 125 3.32 -14.77 17.25
N HIS A 126 2.46 -13.80 16.97
CA HIS A 126 2.38 -12.53 17.69
C HIS A 126 1.00 -12.28 18.32
N THR A 127 0.34 -13.35 18.80
CA THR A 127 -0.95 -13.24 19.50
C THR A 127 -0.83 -12.22 20.64
N ILE A 128 -1.66 -11.17 20.57
CA ILE A 128 -1.82 -10.16 21.63
C ILE A 128 -2.75 -10.72 22.70
#